data_AF-Q7V238-F1
#
_entry.id   AF-Q7V238-F1
#
_cell.length_a   1.000
_cell.length_b   1.000
_cell.length_c   1.000
_cell.angle_alpha   90.00
_cell.angle_beta   90.00
_cell.angle_gamma   90.00
#
_symmetry.space_group_name_H-M   'P 1'
#
loop_
_entity.id
_entity.type
_entity.pdbx_description
1 polymer ?
#
loop_
_entity_poly.entity_id
_entity_poly.type
_entity_poly.pdbx_seq_one_letter_code
_entity_poly.pdbx_strand_id
1 'polypeptide(L)'
;MRFLKTNKNKMVSKKLNKEYRKFISSSLNLVPQKSKFGILYSLYSDRFNSIEVGFAENDRILKNKLLRSDLILLDKKKGKKQDLSLLIKTLNELEISFSSKLNYRYSNTLIRHLFTLGWPVGRSLYKQRTIKKELSFV
;
A
#
# COMPACT_ATOMS: atom_id res chain seq x y z
N MET A 1 -15.69 14.39 57.71
CA MET A 1 -14.67 14.46 56.62
C MET A 1 -14.98 13.40 55.55
N ARG A 2 -14.63 13.69 54.28
CA ARG A 2 -14.88 12.90 53.03
C ARG A 2 -16.25 13.26 52.41
N PHE A 3 -16.42 13.66 51.15
CA PHE A 3 -15.79 13.20 49.91
C PHE A 3 -15.68 14.34 48.86
N LEU A 4 -14.46 14.67 48.41
CA LEU A 4 -14.20 15.59 47.28
C LEU A 4 -13.31 14.92 46.21
N LYS A 5 -13.59 13.66 45.87
CA LYS A 5 -12.73 12.88 44.95
C LYS A 5 -13.34 12.58 43.58
N THR A 6 -14.60 12.95 43.32
CA THR A 6 -15.33 12.58 42.10
C THR A 6 -15.26 13.63 40.98
N ASN A 7 -15.05 14.92 41.30
CA ASN A 7 -15.10 16.00 40.29
C ASN A 7 -13.85 16.12 39.42
N LYS A 8 -12.65 15.79 39.93
CA LYS A 8 -11.40 15.88 39.15
C LYS A 8 -11.40 14.94 37.95
N ASN A 9 -11.85 13.69 38.12
CA ASN A 9 -11.86 12.68 37.05
C ASN A 9 -12.83 13.06 35.91
N LYS A 10 -13.96 13.71 36.25
CA LYS A 10 -14.94 14.19 35.27
C LYS A 10 -14.44 15.39 34.45
N MET A 11 -13.57 16.23 35.03
CA MET A 11 -12.90 17.31 34.30
C MET A 11 -11.82 16.78 33.35
N VAL A 12 -11.03 15.79 33.80
CA VAL A 12 -9.97 15.17 32.99
C VAL A 12 -10.54 14.46 31.77
N SER A 13 -11.63 13.69 31.92
CA SER A 13 -12.28 13.00 30.79
C SER A 13 -12.90 13.97 29.77
N LYS A 14 -13.47 15.08 30.22
CA LYS A 14 -13.96 16.15 29.34
C LYS A 14 -12.82 16.83 28.56
N LYS A 15 -11.67 17.04 29.20
CA LYS A 15 -10.49 17.64 28.57
C LYS A 15 -9.90 16.70 27.51
N LEU A 16 -9.76 15.41 27.83
CA LEU A 16 -9.30 14.39 26.89
C LEU A 16 -10.24 14.25 25.68
N ASN A 17 -11.56 14.22 25.90
CA ASN A 17 -12.52 14.19 24.79
C ASN A 17 -12.45 15.45 23.90
N LYS A 18 -12.19 16.62 24.48
CA LYS A 18 -12.01 17.86 23.73
C LYS A 18 -10.73 17.83 22.89
N GLU A 19 -9.63 17.35 23.47
CA GLU A 19 -8.35 17.20 22.77
C GLU A 19 -8.42 16.13 21.67
N TYR A 20 -9.07 14.99 21.94
CA TYR A 20 -9.30 13.95 20.94
C TYR A 20 -10.16 14.44 19.78
N ARG A 21 -11.27 15.14 20.06
CA ARG A 21 -12.09 15.77 19.01
C ARG A 21 -11.29 16.79 18.20
N LYS A 22 -10.45 17.58 18.86
CA LYS A 22 -9.55 18.54 18.19
C LYS A 22 -8.55 17.82 17.28
N PHE A 23 -7.93 16.75 17.76
CA PHE A 23 -6.99 15.91 17.00
C PHE A 23 -7.65 15.24 15.79
N ILE A 24 -8.86 14.70 15.96
CA ILE A 24 -9.65 14.12 14.87
C ILE A 24 -10.03 15.21 13.85
N SER A 25 -10.49 16.38 14.30
CA SER A 25 -10.79 17.49 13.38
C SER A 25 -9.55 18.02 12.62
N SER A 26 -8.38 18.04 13.26
CA SER A 26 -7.14 18.47 12.59
C SER A 26 -6.58 17.42 11.64
N SER A 27 -6.71 16.13 11.97
CA SER A 27 -6.27 15.03 11.11
C SER A 27 -7.23 14.77 9.95
N LEU A 28 -8.53 15.10 10.11
CA LEU A 28 -9.54 15.00 9.06
C LEU A 28 -9.67 16.25 8.18
N ASN A 29 -8.81 17.26 8.34
CA ASN A 29 -8.61 18.34 7.36
C ASN A 29 -7.97 17.85 6.06
N LEU A 30 -8.10 16.56 5.72
CA LEU A 30 -8.08 16.13 4.33
C LEU A 30 -9.37 16.66 3.70
N VAL A 31 -9.30 17.89 3.21
CA VAL A 31 -10.21 18.36 2.15
C VAL A 31 -10.40 17.19 1.19
N PRO A 32 -11.63 16.76 0.88
CA PRO A 32 -11.84 15.71 -0.09
C PRO A 32 -11.42 16.29 -1.44
N GLN A 33 -10.11 16.21 -1.74
CA GLN A 33 -9.67 16.25 -3.12
C GLN A 33 -10.52 15.18 -3.80
N LYS A 34 -11.26 15.60 -4.82
CA LYS A 34 -11.97 14.70 -5.74
C LYS A 34 -10.94 13.71 -6.28
N SER A 35 -10.70 12.64 -5.52
CA SER A 35 -9.58 11.74 -5.71
C SER A 35 -9.96 10.91 -6.91
N LYS A 36 -9.41 11.28 -8.07
CA LYS A 36 -9.63 10.55 -9.32
C LYS A 36 -9.26 9.10 -9.05
N PHE A 37 -10.24 8.22 -9.21
CA PHE A 37 -9.98 6.79 -9.24
C PHE A 37 -9.12 6.49 -10.45
N GLY A 38 -8.19 5.58 -10.27
CA GLY A 38 -7.36 5.00 -11.32
C GLY A 38 -7.13 3.53 -11.03
N ILE A 39 -5.97 3.05 -11.43
CA ILE A 39 -5.58 1.65 -11.38
C ILE A 39 -4.34 1.51 -10.50
N LEU A 40 -4.47 0.78 -9.41
CA LEU A 40 -3.35 0.29 -8.63
C LEU A 40 -2.86 -1.00 -9.28
N TYR A 41 -1.55 -1.17 -9.39
CA TYR A 41 -0.96 -2.32 -10.07
C TYR A 41 0.30 -2.80 -9.36
N SER A 42 0.66 -4.05 -9.64
CA SER A 42 1.99 -4.58 -9.37
C SER A 42 2.59 -5.17 -10.64
N LEU A 43 3.82 -4.81 -10.94
CA LEU A 43 4.60 -5.36 -12.04
C LEU A 43 5.78 -6.16 -11.48
N TYR A 44 6.19 -7.20 -12.20
CA TYR A 44 7.37 -8.00 -11.89
C TYR A 44 8.41 -7.86 -13.00
N SER A 45 9.66 -7.62 -12.61
CA SER A 45 10.80 -7.66 -13.50
C SER A 45 11.57 -8.95 -13.26
N ASP A 46 11.60 -9.83 -14.24
CA ASP A 46 12.37 -11.07 -14.13
C ASP A 46 13.88 -10.80 -14.12
N ARG A 47 14.31 -9.87 -15.00
CA ARG A 47 15.72 -9.45 -15.11
C ARG A 47 16.31 -8.94 -13.79
N PHE A 48 15.52 -8.20 -13.02
CA PHE A 48 15.99 -7.59 -11.75
C PHE A 48 15.45 -8.31 -10.51
N ASN A 49 14.67 -9.39 -10.69
CA ASN A 49 13.96 -10.09 -9.63
C ASN A 49 13.30 -9.10 -8.62
N SER A 50 12.53 -8.16 -9.18
CA SER A 50 11.96 -7.04 -8.44
C SER A 50 10.48 -6.84 -8.74
N ILE A 51 9.78 -6.23 -7.80
CA ILE A 51 8.37 -5.89 -7.89
C ILE A 51 8.23 -4.39 -7.86
N GLU A 52 7.60 -3.83 -8.89
CA GLU A 52 7.16 -2.44 -8.91
C GLU A 52 5.70 -2.37 -8.45
N VAL A 53 5.41 -1.52 -7.47
CA VAL A 53 4.02 -1.18 -7.11
C VAL A 53 3.72 0.25 -7.54
N GLY A 54 2.53 0.48 -8.11
CA GLY A 54 2.24 1.79 -8.67
C GLY A 54 0.77 2.10 -8.88
N PHE A 55 0.56 3.32 -9.40
CA PHE A 55 -0.75 3.87 -9.75
C PHE A 55 -0.70 4.39 -11.19
N ALA A 56 -1.73 4.10 -11.97
CA ALA A 56 -1.97 4.66 -13.30
C ALA A 56 -3.34 5.34 -13.33
N GLU A 57 -3.45 6.50 -13.98
CA GLU A 57 -4.74 7.22 -14.03
C GLU A 57 -5.79 6.46 -14.83
N ASN A 58 -5.37 5.69 -15.84
CA ASN A 58 -6.24 4.89 -16.68
C ASN A 58 -5.50 3.69 -17.27
N ASP A 59 -6.25 2.78 -17.90
CA ASP A 59 -5.74 1.54 -18.48
C ASP A 59 -4.80 1.79 -19.69
N ARG A 60 -5.01 2.88 -20.44
CA ARG A 60 -4.15 3.24 -21.58
C ARG A 60 -2.73 3.55 -21.15
N ILE A 61 -2.57 4.30 -20.06
CA ILE A 61 -1.24 4.63 -19.50
C ILE A 61 -0.53 3.36 -19.01
N LEU A 62 -1.25 2.47 -18.31
CA LEU A 62 -0.69 1.21 -17.84
C LEU A 62 -0.25 0.32 -19.01
N LYS A 63 -1.10 0.17 -20.04
CA LYS A 63 -0.77 -0.60 -21.25
C LYS A 63 0.45 -0.04 -21.98
N ASN A 64 0.52 1.27 -22.17
CA ASN A 64 1.67 1.90 -22.82
C ASN A 64 2.97 1.67 -22.05
N LYS A 65 2.92 1.59 -20.72
CA LYS A 65 4.07 1.24 -19.89
C LYS A 65 4.49 -0.22 -20.09
N LEU A 66 3.53 -1.15 -20.09
CA LEU A 66 3.77 -2.57 -20.34
C LEU A 66 4.34 -2.83 -21.74
N LEU A 67 3.90 -2.09 -22.76
CA LEU A 67 4.42 -2.23 -24.12
C LEU A 67 5.86 -1.72 -24.27
N ARG A 68 6.30 -0.81 -23.40
CA ARG A 68 7.62 -0.18 -23.45
C ARG A 68 8.65 -0.83 -22.53
N SER A 69 8.26 -1.84 -21.76
CA SER A 69 9.12 -2.46 -20.75
C SER A 69 8.90 -3.96 -20.69
N ASP A 70 9.96 -4.72 -20.41
CA ASP A 70 9.90 -6.18 -20.22
C ASP A 70 9.33 -6.56 -18.84
N LEU A 71 8.30 -5.83 -18.40
CA LEU A 71 7.66 -5.99 -17.10
C LEU A 71 6.40 -6.83 -17.24
N ILE A 72 6.26 -7.80 -16.35
CA ILE A 72 5.11 -8.70 -16.29
C ILE A 72 4.08 -8.11 -15.34
N LEU A 73 2.86 -7.85 -15.81
CA LEU A 73 1.76 -7.44 -14.94
C LEU A 73 1.36 -8.61 -14.03
N LEU A 74 1.55 -8.46 -12.71
CA LEU A 74 1.12 -9.46 -11.74
C LEU A 74 -0.40 -9.40 -11.55
N ASP A 75 -0.90 -8.22 -11.22
CA ASP A 75 -2.33 -7.95 -11.01
C ASP A 75 -2.60 -6.45 -10.98
N LYS A 76 -3.87 -6.08 -11.09
CA LYS A 76 -4.34 -4.70 -10.99
C LYS A 76 -5.72 -4.62 -10.34
N LYS A 77 -5.96 -3.55 -9.59
CA LYS A 77 -7.28 -3.23 -9.04
C LYS A 77 -7.61 -1.75 -9.20
N LYS A 78 -8.90 -1.42 -9.16
CA LYS A 78 -9.34 -0.02 -9.08
C LYS A 78 -8.99 0.54 -7.71
N GLY A 79 -8.45 1.75 -7.66
CA GLY A 79 -8.09 2.41 -6.40
C GLY A 79 -7.72 3.88 -6.61
N LYS A 80 -7.26 4.52 -5.54
CA LYS A 80 -6.88 5.93 -5.53
C LYS A 80 -5.37 6.08 -5.37
N LYS A 81 -4.82 7.20 -5.84
CA LYS A 81 -3.40 7.54 -5.59
C LYS A 81 -3.05 7.61 -4.10
N GLN A 82 -4.01 7.93 -3.26
CA GLN A 82 -3.86 7.92 -1.80
C GLN A 82 -3.57 6.52 -1.24
N ASP A 83 -4.14 5.47 -1.84
CA ASP A 83 -3.91 4.08 -1.42
C ASP A 83 -2.45 3.68 -1.66
N LEU A 84 -1.84 4.15 -2.76
CA LEU A 84 -0.41 3.98 -3.02
C LEU A 84 0.43 4.72 -1.99
N SER A 85 0.07 5.96 -1.65
CA SER A 85 0.79 6.72 -0.62
C SER A 85 0.71 6.05 0.75
N LEU A 86 -0.45 5.47 1.09
CA LEU A 86 -0.63 4.71 2.32
C LEU A 86 0.24 3.45 2.32
N LEU A 87 0.23 2.68 1.22
CA LEU A 87 1.07 1.49 1.07
C LEU A 87 2.55 1.83 1.32
N ILE A 88 3.06 2.88 0.67
CA ILE A 88 4.47 3.29 0.80
C ILE A 88 4.80 3.61 2.26
N LYS A 89 3.94 4.36 2.96
CA LYS A 89 4.13 4.67 4.38
C LYS A 89 4.17 3.40 5.22
N THR A 90 3.23 2.48 5.01
CA THR A 90 3.19 1.21 5.75
C THR A 90 4.40 0.34 5.47
N LEU A 91 4.86 0.23 4.22
CA LEU A 91 6.07 -0.55 3.90
C LEU A 91 7.33 0.07 4.51
N ASN A 92 7.42 1.40 4.56
CA ASN A 92 8.51 2.10 5.23
C ASN A 92 8.50 1.88 6.75
N GLU A 93 7.32 1.89 7.39
CA GLU A 93 7.15 1.56 8.82
C GLU A 93 7.53 0.11 9.14
N LEU A 94 7.44 -0.79 8.16
CA LEU A 94 7.90 -2.19 8.25
C LEU A 94 9.39 -2.36 7.87
N GLU A 95 10.14 -1.27 7.73
CA GLU A 95 11.56 -1.25 7.33
C GLU A 95 11.83 -1.93 5.96
N ILE A 96 10.82 -2.00 5.09
CA ILE A 96 10.96 -2.57 3.75
C ILE A 96 11.49 -1.48 2.81
N SER A 97 12.78 -1.52 2.53
CA SER A 97 13.44 -0.58 1.63
C SER A 97 13.15 -0.88 0.15
N PHE A 98 13.10 0.19 -0.66
CA PHE A 98 13.02 0.12 -2.12
C PHE A 98 14.21 0.85 -2.76
N SER A 99 14.66 0.35 -3.90
CA SER A 99 15.87 0.86 -4.57
C SER A 99 15.60 2.19 -5.31
N SER A 100 14.58 2.21 -6.15
CA SER A 100 14.23 3.33 -7.01
C SER A 100 12.85 3.11 -7.61
N LYS A 101 12.08 4.18 -7.88
CA LYS A 101 10.74 4.10 -8.53
C LYS A 101 9.78 3.07 -7.88
N LEU A 102 9.83 2.90 -6.56
CA LEU A 102 9.00 1.91 -5.83
C LEU A 102 9.23 0.46 -6.29
N ASN A 103 10.46 0.17 -6.73
CA ASN A 103 10.92 -1.18 -7.00
C ASN A 103 11.46 -1.81 -5.72
N TYR A 104 10.79 -2.87 -5.29
CA TYR A 104 11.15 -3.68 -4.14
C TYR A 104 11.82 -4.96 -4.63
N ARG A 105 12.82 -5.44 -3.90
CA ARG A 105 13.38 -6.77 -4.16
C ARG A 105 12.30 -7.83 -3.93
N TYR A 106 12.12 -8.74 -4.88
CA TYR A 106 11.18 -9.84 -4.70
C TYR A 106 11.56 -10.66 -3.46
N SER A 107 10.61 -10.88 -2.57
CA SER A 107 10.72 -11.83 -1.47
C SER A 107 9.35 -12.35 -1.08
N ASN A 108 9.28 -13.58 -0.56
CA ASN A 108 8.02 -14.15 -0.09
C ASN A 108 7.41 -13.31 1.05
N THR A 109 8.25 -12.67 1.85
CA THR A 109 7.82 -11.78 2.95
C THR A 109 7.15 -10.52 2.42
N LEU A 110 7.78 -9.79 1.49
CA LEU A 110 7.18 -8.63 0.82
C LEU A 110 5.83 -8.98 0.22
N ILE A 111 5.79 -10.10 -0.50
CA ILE A 111 4.61 -10.62 -1.14
C ILE A 111 3.46 -10.87 -0.14
N ARG A 112 3.77 -11.49 0.99
CA ARG A 112 2.80 -11.69 2.08
C ARG A 112 2.31 -10.36 2.64
N HIS A 113 3.20 -9.39 2.88
CA HIS A 113 2.80 -8.07 3.34
C HIS A 113 1.87 -7.38 2.35
N LEU A 114 2.23 -7.35 1.06
CA LEU A 114 1.39 -6.78 0.02
C LEU A 114 0.02 -7.45 -0.04
N PHE A 115 -0.04 -8.79 0.04
CA PHE A 115 -1.30 -9.53 0.07
C PHE A 115 -2.13 -9.20 1.32
N THR A 116 -1.53 -9.15 2.51
CA THR A 116 -2.19 -8.78 3.76
C THR A 116 -2.75 -7.35 3.74
N LEU A 117 -2.04 -6.43 3.07
CA LEU A 117 -2.49 -5.05 2.84
C LEU A 117 -3.54 -4.95 1.73
N GLY A 118 -3.98 -6.08 1.17
CA GLY A 118 -4.97 -6.15 0.09
C GLY A 118 -4.45 -5.57 -1.23
N TRP A 119 -3.13 -5.46 -1.42
CA TRP A 119 -2.53 -4.93 -2.64
C TRP A 119 -2.66 -5.93 -3.80
N PRO A 120 -2.86 -5.47 -5.06
CA PRO A 120 -3.00 -6.39 -6.20
C PRO A 120 -1.65 -7.02 -6.56
N VAL A 121 -1.36 -8.19 -6.00
CA VAL A 121 -0.15 -8.99 -6.28
C VAL A 121 -0.45 -10.27 -7.06
N GLY A 122 -1.71 -10.52 -7.37
CA GLY A 122 -2.17 -11.66 -8.14
C GLY A 122 -2.12 -12.96 -7.35
N ARG A 123 -2.70 -14.01 -7.94
CA ARG A 123 -2.59 -15.39 -7.42
C ARG A 123 -1.24 -16.04 -7.76
N SER A 124 -0.39 -15.36 -8.53
CA SER A 124 0.83 -15.88 -9.15
C SER A 124 1.99 -16.15 -8.17
N LEU A 125 1.82 -15.81 -6.90
CA LEU A 125 2.77 -16.09 -5.82
C LEU A 125 2.88 -17.60 -5.54
N TYR A 126 1.87 -18.37 -5.93
CA TYR A 126 1.91 -19.84 -5.93
C TYR A 126 2.47 -20.44 -7.23
N LYS A 127 2.64 -19.64 -8.30
CA LYS A 127 3.19 -20.08 -9.61
C LYS A 127 4.72 -19.95 -9.72
N GLN A 128 5.43 -19.58 -8.65
CA GLN A 128 6.89 -19.64 -8.65
C GLN A 128 7.43 -21.07 -8.88
N ARG A 129 6.59 -22.10 -8.63
CA ARG A 129 6.88 -23.50 -9.00
C ARG A 129 6.73 -23.81 -10.49
N THR A 130 5.93 -23.06 -11.24
CA THR A 130 5.73 -23.27 -12.69
C THR A 130 6.71 -22.47 -13.54
N ILE A 131 7.03 -21.22 -13.18
CA ILE A 131 7.96 -20.40 -13.98
C ILE A 131 9.39 -20.96 -13.94
N LYS A 132 9.85 -21.45 -12.78
CA LYS A 132 11.13 -22.20 -12.69
C LYS A 132 11.10 -23.57 -13.35
N LYS A 133 9.92 -24.19 -13.51
CA LYS A 133 9.79 -25.48 -14.20
C LYS A 133 9.86 -25.31 -15.72
N GLU A 134 9.25 -24.28 -16.29
CA GLU A 134 9.30 -24.06 -17.74
C GLU A 134 10.70 -23.67 -18.24
N LEU A 135 11.51 -23.01 -17.41
CA LEU A 135 12.90 -22.65 -17.76
C LEU A 135 13.92 -23.79 -17.53
N SER A 136 13.53 -24.89 -16.89
CA SER A 136 14.40 -26.06 -16.67
C SER A 136 14.12 -27.23 -17.62
N PHE A 137 13.24 -27.05 -18.59
CA PHE A 137 12.99 -27.97 -19.71
C PHE A 137 13.48 -27.39 -21.05
N VAL A 138 14.73 -26.93 -21.06
CA VAL A 138 15.53 -26.72 -22.29
C VAL A 138 16.83 -27.49 -22.14
#